data_AF-A0A9P6YFV6-F1
#
_entry.id   AF-A0A9P6YFV6-F1
#
_cell.length_a   1.000
_cell.length_b   1.000
_cell.length_c   1.000
_cell.angle_alpha   90.00
_cell.angle_beta   90.00
_cell.angle_gamma   90.00
#
_symmetry.space_group_name_H-M   'P 1'
#
loop_
_entity.id
_entity.type
_entity.pdbx_description
1 polymer ?
#
loop_
_entity_poly.entity_id
_entity_poly.type
_entity_poly.pdbx_seq_one_letter_code
_entity_poly.pdbx_strand_id
1 'polypeptide(L)'
;MTAIPLYYIRFLKPPPTEYLIGQQFTIVWTVESDLGDCTYWEPISIVCSLQGSSQLGLRVLNTKRKRSGSALGDSPLSRDIMLTYDPLQGGGTVNKLVIEPLPGKSLPLGHSVSIQFGMFLSPSSRTSQAHGVWQNAYLFSDSLWLIPTWSSPIEAKAAKQRHGEAVSGNQAERIMRVNENKVIRIREDAVQSIARHIWDCGLSMCQFIKENKDELKNYDTLLELGSGTGLVGIYANQVLQPKETYLTDLADALEIMQQNVDLMENNNSVFVKELSWGSERQEEYKHVNLILHLGLVVGE
;
A
#
# COMPACT_ATOMS: atom_id res chain seq x y z
N MET A 1 -25.40 -14.33 -1.24
CA MET A 1 -24.25 -14.56 -0.34
C MET A 1 -23.80 -13.20 0.15
N THR A 2 -23.53 -13.05 1.44
CA THR A 2 -22.88 -11.84 1.98
C THR A 2 -21.49 -11.72 1.37
N ALA A 3 -21.09 -10.52 0.94
CA ALA A 3 -19.74 -10.27 0.46
C ALA A 3 -18.73 -10.59 1.56
N ILE A 4 -17.61 -11.21 1.21
CA ILE A 4 -16.52 -11.47 2.15
C ILE A 4 -15.84 -10.12 2.45
N PRO A 5 -15.68 -9.73 3.74
CA PRO A 5 -15.13 -8.43 4.11
C PRO A 5 -13.66 -8.26 3.72
N LEU A 6 -13.25 -7.01 3.49
CA LEU A 6 -11.87 -6.61 3.26
C LEU A 6 -11.25 -6.12 4.58
N TYR A 7 -10.04 -6.57 4.89
CA TYR A 7 -9.21 -6.03 5.96
C TYR A 7 -7.85 -5.66 5.40
N TYR A 8 -7.26 -4.58 5.91
CA TYR A 8 -6.03 -4.00 5.40
C TYR A 8 -4.92 -4.14 6.42
N ILE A 9 -3.78 -4.66 6.00
CA ILE A 9 -2.54 -4.39 6.72
C ILE A 9 -2.23 -2.90 6.52
N ARG A 10 -2.16 -2.11 7.59
CA ARG A 10 -1.90 -0.66 7.53
C ARG A 10 -0.69 -0.29 8.37
N PHE A 11 0.19 0.54 7.84
CA PHE A 11 1.23 1.17 8.65
C PHE A 11 0.63 2.36 9.40
N LEU A 12 0.87 2.44 10.70
CA LEU A 12 0.66 3.63 11.53
C LEU A 12 1.97 4.42 11.68
N LYS A 13 3.11 3.72 11.61
CA LYS A 13 4.46 4.28 11.49
C LYS A 13 5.20 3.46 10.42
N PRO A 14 5.21 3.91 9.16
CA PRO A 14 5.88 3.23 8.06
C PRO A 14 7.41 3.11 8.23
N PRO A 15 8.07 2.19 7.50
CA PRO A 15 9.51 2.20 7.36
C PRO A 15 10.07 3.56 6.89
N PRO A 16 11.35 3.88 7.17
CA PRO A 16 12.02 5.07 6.66
C PRO A 16 12.14 5.03 5.13
N THR A 17 12.18 6.17 4.46
CA THR A 17 12.48 6.27 3.01
C THR A 17 13.98 6.37 2.71
N GLU A 18 14.76 6.85 3.68
CA GLU A 18 16.23 6.84 3.64
C GLU A 18 16.76 6.07 4.84
N TYR A 19 17.68 5.14 4.59
CA TYR A 19 18.12 4.23 5.64
C TYR A 19 19.63 3.94 5.57
N LEU A 20 20.31 4.04 6.72
CA LEU A 20 21.71 3.62 6.83
C LEU A 20 21.78 2.17 7.29
N ILE A 21 22.51 1.34 6.56
CA ILE A 21 22.61 -0.10 6.87
C ILE A 21 23.16 -0.32 8.29
N GLY A 22 22.45 -1.15 9.06
CA GLY A 22 22.71 -1.42 10.48
C GLY A 22 22.09 -0.42 11.47
N GLN A 23 21.39 0.63 11.00
CA GLN A 23 20.64 1.53 11.86
C GLN A 23 19.35 0.88 12.37
N GLN A 24 18.91 1.21 13.57
CA GLN A 24 17.65 0.70 14.09
C GLN A 24 16.49 1.62 13.68
N PHE A 25 15.32 1.04 13.42
CA PHE A 25 14.09 1.79 13.21
C PHE A 25 12.90 1.01 13.75
N THR A 26 11.78 1.70 13.95
CA THR A 26 10.55 1.10 14.48
C THR A 26 9.44 1.26 13.47
N ILE A 27 8.73 0.17 13.20
CA ILE A 27 7.44 0.22 12.50
C ILE A 27 6.30 0.00 13.48
N VAL A 28 5.17 0.63 13.20
CA VAL A 28 3.89 0.38 13.86
C VAL A 28 2.88 0.08 12.78
N TRP A 29 2.13 -1.01 12.93
CA TRP A 29 1.18 -1.46 11.91
C TRP A 29 -0.01 -2.19 12.54
N THR A 30 -1.12 -2.30 11.82
CA THR A 30 -2.36 -2.91 12.29
C THR A 30 -3.08 -3.67 11.17
N VAL A 31 -4.15 -4.38 11.52
CA VAL A 31 -5.11 -4.97 10.58
C VAL A 31 -6.51 -4.47 10.92
N GLU A 32 -7.12 -3.72 10.00
CA GLU A 32 -8.40 -3.04 10.22
C GLU A 32 -9.20 -2.88 8.92
N SER A 33 -10.50 -2.53 9.04
CA SER A 33 -11.33 -2.11 7.90
C SER A 33 -10.79 -0.83 7.24
N ASP A 34 -11.35 -0.41 6.12
CA ASP A 34 -10.97 0.85 5.48
C ASP A 34 -11.26 2.08 6.37
N LEU A 35 -12.36 2.07 7.11
CA LEU A 35 -12.73 3.11 8.08
C LEU A 35 -12.02 2.98 9.44
N GLY A 36 -11.30 1.89 9.70
CA GLY A 36 -10.72 1.61 11.02
C GLY A 36 -11.77 1.38 12.12
N ASP A 37 -13.03 1.22 11.75
CA ASP A 37 -14.18 1.04 12.66
C ASP A 37 -14.38 -0.41 13.10
N CYS A 38 -13.79 -1.36 12.35
CA CYS A 38 -13.84 -2.79 12.61
C CYS A 38 -12.42 -3.33 12.82
N THR A 39 -12.17 -3.84 14.03
CA THR A 39 -10.95 -4.58 14.35
C THR A 39 -11.17 -6.06 14.09
N TYR A 40 -10.20 -6.73 13.46
CA TYR A 40 -10.23 -8.19 13.40
C TYR A 40 -9.76 -8.79 14.73
N TRP A 41 -10.54 -9.70 15.31
CA TRP A 41 -10.37 -10.15 16.70
C TRP A 41 -9.54 -11.42 16.89
N GLU A 42 -9.04 -12.02 15.81
CA GLU A 42 -8.15 -13.18 15.90
C GLU A 42 -6.72 -12.85 15.50
N PRO A 43 -5.71 -13.55 16.05
CA PRO A 43 -4.33 -13.38 15.62
C PRO A 43 -4.12 -13.77 14.15
N ILE A 44 -3.34 -12.98 13.42
CA ILE A 44 -2.98 -13.28 12.03
C ILE A 44 -1.46 -13.37 11.90
N SER A 45 -0.98 -14.45 11.29
CA SER A 45 0.44 -14.59 10.93
C SER A 45 0.74 -13.82 9.64
N ILE A 46 1.63 -12.86 9.73
CA ILE A 46 2.04 -11.97 8.64
C ILE A 46 3.49 -12.23 8.29
N VAL A 47 3.79 -12.32 6.99
CA VAL A 47 5.17 -12.31 6.51
C VAL A 47 5.56 -10.89 6.11
N CYS A 48 6.63 -10.39 6.70
CA CYS A 48 7.28 -9.14 6.31
C CYS A 48 8.52 -9.49 5.49
N SER A 49 8.49 -9.16 4.20
CA SER A 49 9.51 -9.51 3.22
C SER A 49 10.30 -8.29 2.77
N LEU A 50 11.62 -8.44 2.71
CA LEU A 50 12.56 -7.47 2.16
C LEU A 50 12.80 -7.73 0.67
N GLN A 51 12.37 -6.78 -0.16
CA GLN A 51 12.45 -6.82 -1.61
C GLN A 51 13.51 -5.83 -2.13
N GLY A 52 13.91 -5.98 -3.40
CA GLY A 52 14.88 -5.09 -4.07
C GLY A 52 16.36 -5.45 -3.88
N SER A 53 16.72 -6.22 -2.84
CA SER A 53 18.10 -6.70 -2.65
C SER A 53 18.17 -8.15 -2.18
N SER A 54 19.03 -8.94 -2.81
CA SER A 54 19.37 -10.30 -2.38
C SER A 54 20.52 -10.34 -1.37
N GLN A 55 21.16 -9.19 -1.10
CA GLN A 55 22.31 -9.03 -0.21
C GLN A 55 21.91 -8.64 1.21
N LEU A 56 20.74 -8.02 1.38
CA LEU A 56 20.26 -7.54 2.66
C LEU A 56 19.26 -8.52 3.28
N GLY A 57 19.24 -8.53 4.60
CA GLY A 57 18.26 -9.22 5.43
C GLY A 57 17.72 -8.30 6.51
N LEU A 58 16.61 -8.72 7.09
CA LEU A 58 15.88 -8.04 8.14
C LEU A 58 15.92 -8.87 9.42
N ARG A 59 15.97 -8.18 10.57
CA ARG A 59 15.93 -8.79 11.90
C ARG A 59 15.04 -7.99 12.84
N VAL A 60 14.26 -8.71 13.65
CA VAL A 60 13.50 -8.14 14.77
C VAL A 60 14.40 -8.07 16.00
N LEU A 61 14.45 -6.89 16.61
CA LEU A 61 15.18 -6.64 17.85
C LEU A 61 14.26 -6.85 19.05
N ASN A 62 14.59 -7.80 19.91
CA ASN A 62 13.76 -8.13 21.07
C ASN A 62 13.99 -7.13 22.22
N THR A 63 12.95 -6.40 22.62
CA THR A 63 13.02 -5.46 23.76
C THR A 63 12.81 -6.15 25.11
N LYS A 64 12.18 -7.33 25.15
CA LYS A 64 11.92 -8.09 26.39
C LYS A 64 13.06 -9.08 26.70
N ARG A 65 14.12 -8.62 27.36
CA ARG A 65 15.06 -9.52 28.07
C ARG A 65 14.30 -10.19 29.23
N LYS A 66 14.11 -11.52 29.22
CA LYS A 66 13.73 -12.24 30.45
C LYS A 66 14.89 -12.16 31.47
N ARG A 67 14.57 -11.98 32.75
CA ARG A 67 15.50 -11.98 33.90
C ARG A 67 16.17 -13.34 34.18
N SER A 68 15.87 -14.39 33.42
CA SER A 68 16.55 -15.68 33.47
C SER A 68 17.56 -15.75 32.31
N GLY A 69 18.83 -16.01 32.60
CA GLY A 69 19.99 -15.90 31.69
C GLY A 69 20.02 -16.73 30.40
N SER A 70 18.89 -17.07 29.81
CA SER A 70 18.77 -17.45 28.40
C SER A 70 18.26 -16.23 27.61
N ALA A 71 19.18 -15.54 26.93
CA ALA A 71 18.78 -14.60 25.90
C ALA A 71 18.01 -15.37 24.82
N LEU A 72 16.71 -15.09 24.66
CA LEU A 72 16.09 -15.33 23.36
C LEU A 72 16.85 -14.39 22.42
N GLY A 73 17.80 -14.93 21.65
CA GLY A 73 18.55 -14.15 20.67
C GLY A 73 17.59 -13.38 19.79
N ASP A 74 18.04 -12.24 19.24
CA ASP A 74 17.31 -11.57 18.18
C ASP A 74 16.92 -12.59 17.10
N SER A 75 15.82 -12.32 16.38
CA SER A 75 15.38 -13.23 15.32
C SER A 75 16.53 -13.49 14.33
N PRO A 76 16.59 -14.66 13.67
CA PRO A 76 17.60 -14.86 12.63
C PRO A 76 17.46 -13.76 11.56
N LEU A 77 18.61 -13.31 11.03
CA LEU A 77 18.64 -12.39 9.90
C LEU A 77 18.13 -13.13 8.66
N SER A 78 17.04 -12.65 8.08
CA SER A 78 16.36 -13.30 6.96
C SER A 78 15.78 -12.26 6.00
N ARG A 79 15.56 -12.64 4.74
CA ARG A 79 14.79 -11.79 3.82
C ARG A 79 13.32 -11.71 4.21
N ASP A 80 12.80 -12.78 4.77
CA ASP A 80 11.42 -12.89 5.22
C ASP A 80 11.41 -13.14 6.72
N ILE A 81 10.68 -12.30 7.45
CA ILE A 81 10.44 -12.48 8.89
C ILE A 81 8.95 -12.70 9.14
N MET A 82 8.66 -13.51 10.15
CA MET A 82 7.29 -13.75 10.60
C MET A 82 6.94 -12.76 11.69
N LEU A 83 5.84 -12.03 11.49
CA LEU A 83 5.22 -11.15 12.46
C LEU A 83 3.82 -11.68 12.79
N THR A 84 3.29 -11.29 13.95
CA THR A 84 1.95 -11.68 14.37
C THR A 84 1.17 -10.42 14.66
N TYR A 85 0.04 -10.25 13.98
CA TYR A 85 -0.99 -9.32 14.41
C TYR A 85 -1.71 -9.95 15.60
N ASP A 86 -1.73 -9.23 16.73
CA ASP A 86 -2.40 -9.65 17.95
C ASP A 86 -3.33 -8.50 18.41
N PRO A 87 -4.65 -8.63 18.21
CA PRO A 87 -5.60 -7.55 18.47
C PRO A 87 -5.66 -7.16 19.95
N LEU A 88 -5.22 -8.04 20.85
CA LEU A 88 -5.27 -7.81 22.30
C LEU A 88 -4.13 -6.91 22.80
N GLN A 89 -3.16 -6.56 21.96
CA GLN A 89 -2.06 -5.65 22.35
C GLN A 89 -2.47 -4.17 22.35
N GLY A 90 -3.53 -3.81 21.62
CA GLY A 90 -4.03 -2.43 21.49
C GLY A 90 -3.05 -1.48 20.77
N GLY A 91 -3.55 -0.41 20.14
CA GLY A 91 -2.70 0.67 19.59
C GLY A 91 -1.76 0.29 18.42
N GLY A 92 -1.95 -0.89 17.83
CA GLY A 92 -1.12 -1.43 16.75
C GLY A 92 0.05 -2.29 17.22
N THR A 93 0.56 -3.12 16.31
CA THR A 93 1.73 -3.97 16.51
C THR A 93 3.01 -3.16 16.32
N VAL A 94 3.86 -3.15 17.35
CA VAL A 94 5.15 -2.43 17.32
C VAL A 94 6.29 -3.42 17.09
N ASN A 95 7.07 -3.20 16.02
CA ASN A 95 8.27 -3.99 15.75
C ASN A 95 9.48 -3.08 15.57
N LYS A 96 10.52 -3.33 16.37
CA LYS A 96 11.82 -2.69 16.22
C LYS A 96 12.71 -3.56 15.33
N LEU A 97 13.23 -2.96 14.28
CA LEU A 97 13.87 -3.67 13.17
C LEU A 97 15.28 -3.12 12.90
N VAL A 98 16.10 -3.97 12.31
CA VAL A 98 17.38 -3.62 11.70
C VAL A 98 17.54 -4.36 10.38
N ILE A 99 18.04 -3.67 9.36
CA ILE A 99 18.44 -4.25 8.07
C ILE A 99 19.97 -4.31 8.02
N GLU A 100 20.50 -5.49 7.71
CA GLU A 100 21.92 -5.80 7.70
C GLU A 100 22.30 -6.65 6.47
N PRO A 101 23.58 -6.66 6.05
CA PRO A 101 24.05 -7.60 5.05
C PRO A 101 23.91 -9.04 5.52
N LEU A 102 23.39 -9.92 4.66
CA LEU A 102 23.35 -11.35 4.90
C LEU A 102 24.78 -11.93 4.97
N PRO A 103 24.99 -13.07 5.66
CA PRO A 103 26.30 -13.71 5.73
C PRO A 103 26.94 -13.90 4.35
N GLY A 104 28.16 -13.40 4.18
CA GLY A 104 28.90 -13.46 2.92
C GLY A 104 28.45 -12.49 1.83
N LYS A 105 27.50 -11.58 2.11
CA LYS A 105 26.93 -10.64 1.13
C LYS A 105 27.16 -9.18 1.52
N SER A 106 28.41 -8.82 1.84
CA SER A 106 28.78 -7.46 2.22
C SER A 106 28.54 -6.45 1.10
N LEU A 107 28.12 -5.25 1.48
CA LEU A 107 27.96 -4.11 0.58
C LEU A 107 29.16 -3.15 0.71
N PRO A 108 29.77 -2.69 -0.39
CA PRO A 108 30.83 -1.69 -0.35
C PRO A 108 30.36 -0.38 0.28
N LEU A 109 31.26 0.28 1.02
CA LEU A 109 30.98 1.59 1.62
C LEU A 109 30.61 2.61 0.53
N GLY A 110 29.56 3.40 0.77
CA GLY A 110 29.04 4.39 -0.17
C GLY A 110 28.00 3.85 -1.15
N HIS A 111 27.83 2.53 -1.26
CA HIS A 111 26.84 1.94 -2.16
C HIS A 111 25.41 2.12 -1.62
N SER A 112 24.49 2.56 -2.49
CA SER A 112 23.05 2.67 -2.23
C SER A 112 22.31 1.57 -2.97
N VAL A 113 21.32 0.96 -2.32
CA VAL A 113 20.41 -0.03 -2.92
C VAL A 113 18.97 0.36 -2.61
N SER A 114 18.12 0.36 -3.63
CA SER A 114 16.67 0.54 -3.44
C SER A 114 16.04 -0.76 -2.94
N ILE A 115 15.45 -0.73 -1.75
CA ILE A 115 14.71 -1.84 -1.15
C ILE A 115 13.27 -1.44 -0.88
N GLN A 116 12.40 -2.41 -0.62
CA GLN A 116 11.02 -2.16 -0.24
C GLN A 116 10.56 -3.24 0.74
N PHE A 117 9.76 -2.85 1.74
CA PHE A 117 9.08 -3.81 2.60
C PHE A 117 7.74 -4.18 1.98
N GLY A 118 7.41 -5.46 1.99
CA GLY A 118 6.06 -5.95 1.72
C GLY A 118 5.55 -6.77 2.90
N MET A 119 4.31 -6.53 3.32
CA MET A 119 3.65 -7.28 4.37
C MET A 119 2.44 -8.01 3.80
N PHE A 120 2.40 -9.33 4.02
CA PHE A 120 1.41 -10.22 3.40
C PHE A 120 0.88 -11.23 4.41
N LEU A 121 -0.29 -11.80 4.12
CA LEU A 121 -0.74 -13.01 4.82
C LEU A 121 0.34 -14.11 4.72
N SER A 122 0.65 -14.79 5.81
CA SER A 122 1.61 -15.92 5.79
C SER A 122 1.18 -16.98 4.78
N PRO A 123 2.08 -17.57 3.97
CA PRO A 123 1.75 -18.67 3.06
C PRO A 123 1.01 -19.84 3.75
N SER A 124 1.35 -20.14 5.00
CA SER A 124 0.70 -21.19 5.79
C SER A 124 -0.74 -20.87 6.21
N SER A 125 -1.17 -19.61 6.07
CA SER A 125 -2.48 -19.11 6.48
C SER A 125 -3.37 -18.72 5.30
N ARG A 126 -2.85 -18.80 4.06
CA ARG A 126 -3.60 -18.47 2.84
C ARG A 126 -4.45 -19.66 2.40
N THR A 127 -5.63 -19.38 1.88
CA THR A 127 -6.36 -20.33 1.04
C THR A 127 -5.76 -20.31 -0.38
N SER A 128 -6.19 -21.22 -1.27
CA SER A 128 -5.76 -21.21 -2.67
C SER A 128 -6.33 -20.04 -3.47
N GLN A 129 -7.30 -19.30 -2.93
CA GLN A 129 -7.98 -18.22 -3.64
C GLN A 129 -7.20 -16.91 -3.52
N ALA A 130 -6.78 -16.38 -4.67
CA ALA A 130 -6.17 -15.06 -4.80
C ALA A 130 -7.19 -14.04 -5.31
N HIS A 131 -7.06 -12.77 -4.90
CA HIS A 131 -7.97 -11.73 -5.35
C HIS A 131 -7.73 -11.36 -6.81
N GLY A 132 -8.81 -11.10 -7.56
CA GLY A 132 -8.73 -10.79 -8.99
C GLY A 132 -8.04 -9.46 -9.30
N VAL A 133 -8.14 -8.48 -8.40
CA VAL A 133 -7.58 -7.12 -8.57
C VAL A 133 -6.37 -6.86 -7.69
N TRP A 134 -6.27 -7.46 -6.51
CA TRP A 134 -5.25 -7.06 -5.53
C TRP A 134 -4.06 -8.00 -5.60
N GLN A 135 -2.87 -7.43 -5.83
CA GLN A 135 -1.66 -8.25 -5.87
C GLN A 135 -1.40 -8.83 -4.48
N ASN A 136 -1.12 -10.14 -4.40
CA ASN A 136 -0.81 -10.84 -3.15
C ASN A 136 -1.89 -10.76 -2.05
N ALA A 137 -3.14 -10.45 -2.39
CA ALA A 137 -4.26 -10.58 -1.47
C ALA A 137 -4.86 -11.98 -1.56
N TYR A 138 -5.09 -12.58 -0.39
CA TYR A 138 -5.58 -13.95 -0.24
C TYR A 138 -6.66 -13.98 0.84
N LEU A 139 -7.54 -14.99 0.76
CA LEU A 139 -8.47 -15.25 1.84
C LEU A 139 -7.74 -15.81 3.05
N PHE A 140 -8.16 -15.37 4.22
CA PHE A 140 -7.83 -15.97 5.51
C PHE A 140 -9.06 -16.72 6.04
N SER A 141 -8.89 -18.02 6.32
CA SER A 141 -9.93 -18.90 6.86
C SER A 141 -11.27 -18.85 6.10
N ASP A 142 -11.24 -18.65 4.78
CA ASP A 142 -12.41 -18.49 3.90
C ASP A 142 -13.43 -17.42 4.35
N SER A 143 -13.00 -16.46 5.18
CA SER A 143 -13.90 -15.56 5.93
C SER A 143 -13.60 -14.08 5.74
N LEU A 144 -12.39 -13.72 5.30
CA LEU A 144 -11.99 -12.35 4.99
C LEU A 144 -10.88 -12.31 3.94
N TRP A 145 -10.83 -11.22 3.19
CA TRP A 145 -9.70 -10.87 2.34
C TRP A 145 -8.71 -10.03 3.13
N LEU A 146 -7.45 -10.46 3.18
CA LEU A 146 -6.38 -9.63 3.74
C LEU A 146 -5.64 -8.90 2.62
N ILE A 147 -5.80 -7.58 2.59
CA ILE A 147 -5.18 -6.68 1.64
C ILE A 147 -3.76 -6.32 2.12
N PRO A 148 -2.72 -6.68 1.33
CA PRO A 148 -1.33 -6.44 1.72
C PRO A 148 -0.92 -4.99 1.58
N THR A 149 0.18 -4.63 2.22
CA THR A 149 0.80 -3.29 2.13
C THR A 149 2.27 -3.39 1.76
N TRP A 150 2.76 -2.36 1.10
CA TRP A 150 4.17 -2.13 0.86
C TRP A 150 4.58 -0.80 1.48
N SER A 151 5.83 -0.69 1.91
CA SER A 151 6.39 0.63 2.22
C SER A 151 6.61 1.42 0.92
N SER A 152 6.83 2.72 1.00
CA SER A 152 7.53 3.43 -0.07
C SER A 152 8.91 2.79 -0.33
N PRO A 153 9.50 2.94 -1.53
CA PRO A 153 10.88 2.56 -1.78
C PRO A 153 11.82 3.22 -0.78
N ILE A 154 12.85 2.48 -0.37
CA ILE A 154 13.79 2.89 0.65
C ILE A 154 15.17 2.89 0.03
N GLU A 155 15.84 4.03 0.06
CA GLU A 155 17.24 4.12 -0.31
C GLU A 155 18.11 3.66 0.87
N ALA A 156 18.59 2.41 0.79
CA ALA A 156 19.46 1.82 1.80
C ALA A 156 20.93 2.04 1.45
N LYS A 157 21.66 2.80 2.28
CA LYS A 157 23.05 3.18 2.03
C LYS A 157 24.01 2.49 2.99
N ALA A 158 25.06 1.88 2.44
CA ALA A 158 26.18 1.37 3.22
C ALA A 158 27.06 2.55 3.67
N ALA A 159 27.02 2.91 4.95
CA ALA A 159 27.79 4.01 5.51
C ALA A 159 28.41 3.64 6.86
N LYS A 160 29.36 4.44 7.34
CA LYS A 160 29.85 4.32 8.72
C LYS A 160 28.69 4.54 9.67
N GLN A 161 28.53 3.65 10.65
CA GLN A 161 27.40 3.69 11.57
C GLN A 161 27.30 5.05 12.26
N ARG A 162 26.07 5.57 12.33
CA ARG A 162 25.69 6.69 13.18
C ARG A 162 24.81 6.17 14.30
N HIS A 163 24.96 6.76 15.49
CA HIS A 163 24.02 6.52 16.59
C HIS A 163 22.78 7.38 16.37
N GLY A 164 21.64 6.75 16.05
CA GLY A 164 20.34 7.42 15.89
C GLY A 164 19.27 6.47 15.35
N GLU A 165 17.99 6.75 15.61
CA GLU A 165 16.86 6.01 14.99
C GLU A 165 16.56 6.62 13.62
N ALA A 166 16.22 5.80 12.62
CA ALA A 166 15.85 6.32 11.31
C ALA A 166 14.50 7.05 11.38
N VAL A 167 14.35 8.11 10.59
CA VAL A 167 13.10 8.87 10.51
C VAL A 167 12.10 8.07 9.68
N SER A 168 10.93 7.78 10.27
CA SER A 168 9.85 7.04 9.61
C SER A 168 9.34 7.79 8.37
N GLY A 169 8.97 7.04 7.33
CA GLY A 169 8.19 7.59 6.23
C GLY A 169 6.75 7.90 6.66
N ASN A 170 5.98 8.47 5.74
CA ASN A 170 4.59 8.87 5.97
C ASN A 170 3.58 8.20 5.04
N GLN A 171 4.03 7.32 4.13
CA GLN A 171 3.20 6.71 3.10
C GLN A 171 3.37 5.19 3.04
N ALA A 172 2.36 4.56 2.46
CA ALA A 172 2.35 3.15 2.09
C ALA A 172 1.95 3.01 0.62
N GLU A 173 2.32 1.89 0.01
CA GLU A 173 1.94 1.52 -1.35
C GLU A 173 0.97 0.33 -1.34
N ARG A 174 0.01 0.38 -2.25
CA ARG A 174 -0.82 -0.76 -2.66
C ARG A 174 -0.48 -1.11 -4.10
N ILE A 175 -0.54 -2.40 -4.40
CA ILE A 175 -0.28 -2.92 -5.74
C ILE A 175 -1.52 -3.65 -6.24
N MET A 176 -1.99 -3.28 -7.41
CA MET A 176 -3.14 -3.91 -8.06
C MET A 176 -2.77 -4.47 -9.42
N ARG A 177 -3.45 -5.55 -9.81
CA ARG A 177 -3.25 -6.29 -11.05
C ARG A 177 -4.25 -5.83 -12.10
N VAL A 178 -3.73 -5.14 -13.12
CA VAL A 178 -4.49 -4.78 -14.34
C VAL A 178 -4.71 -6.02 -15.19
N ASN A 179 -3.64 -6.79 -15.45
CA ASN A 179 -3.68 -8.08 -16.14
C ASN A 179 -2.53 -8.98 -15.66
N GLU A 180 -2.31 -10.14 -16.30
CA GLU A 180 -1.28 -11.10 -15.88
C GLU A 180 0.13 -10.50 -15.80
N ASN A 181 0.45 -9.55 -16.68
CA ASN A 181 1.78 -8.99 -16.86
C ASN A 181 1.92 -7.54 -16.36
N LYS A 182 0.81 -6.92 -15.91
CA LYS A 182 0.78 -5.50 -15.58
C LYS A 182 0.14 -5.26 -14.23
N VAL A 183 0.87 -4.49 -13.41
CA VAL A 183 0.41 -3.99 -12.12
C VAL A 183 0.46 -2.47 -12.10
N ILE A 184 -0.32 -1.86 -11.22
CA ILE A 184 -0.22 -0.44 -10.88
C ILE A 184 0.10 -0.29 -9.40
N ARG A 185 0.73 0.83 -9.04
CA ARG A 185 1.09 1.19 -7.69
C ARG A 185 0.35 2.46 -7.31
N ILE A 186 -0.28 2.45 -6.15
CA ILE A 186 -0.97 3.60 -5.59
C ILE A 186 -0.43 3.83 -4.19
N ARG A 187 0.02 5.04 -3.93
CA ARG A 187 0.40 5.53 -2.61
C ARG A 187 -0.83 6.06 -1.90
N GLU A 188 -0.88 5.76 -0.62
CA GLU A 188 -1.76 6.38 0.37
C GLU A 188 -0.92 6.89 1.53
N ASP A 189 -1.40 7.92 2.20
CA ASP A 189 -0.79 8.37 3.45
C ASP A 189 -1.07 7.34 4.56
N ALA A 190 -0.11 7.18 5.46
CA ALA A 190 -0.21 6.27 6.61
C ALA A 190 -1.00 6.89 7.78
N VAL A 191 -1.20 8.20 7.76
CA VAL A 191 -1.91 8.97 8.80
C VAL A 191 -3.25 9.44 8.25
N GLN A 192 -4.25 9.47 9.14
CA GLN A 192 -5.65 9.77 8.88
C GLN A 192 -5.87 11.04 8.02
N SER A 193 -6.14 10.85 6.73
CA SER A 193 -6.57 11.88 5.78
C SER A 193 -7.58 11.30 4.80
N ILE A 194 -8.81 11.80 4.82
CA ILE A 194 -9.93 11.20 4.07
C ILE A 194 -9.61 11.06 2.58
N ALA A 195 -9.13 12.14 1.95
CA ALA A 195 -8.87 12.18 0.51
C ALA A 195 -7.59 11.44 0.09
N ARG A 196 -6.73 11.07 1.05
CA ARG A 196 -5.38 10.53 0.81
C ARG A 196 -5.26 9.04 1.20
N HIS A 197 -6.41 8.40 1.46
CA HIS A 197 -6.54 6.98 1.75
C HIS A 197 -7.27 6.23 0.63
N ILE A 198 -7.01 4.92 0.56
CA ILE A 198 -7.75 4.00 -0.29
C ILE A 198 -8.95 3.43 0.48
N TRP A 199 -10.11 3.46 -0.17
CA TRP A 199 -11.42 3.04 0.34
C TRP A 199 -11.98 1.80 -0.38
N ASP A 200 -12.76 0.98 0.32
CA ASP A 200 -13.36 -0.27 -0.20
C ASP A 200 -14.15 -0.06 -1.50
N CYS A 201 -14.85 1.07 -1.61
CA CYS A 201 -15.64 1.42 -2.79
C CYS A 201 -14.78 1.58 -4.04
N GLY A 202 -13.58 2.17 -3.92
CA GLY A 202 -12.67 2.32 -5.05
C GLY A 202 -12.18 0.97 -5.57
N LEU A 203 -12.11 -0.03 -4.71
CA LEU A 203 -11.57 -1.34 -5.03
C LEU A 203 -12.63 -2.22 -5.66
N SER A 204 -13.84 -2.13 -5.12
CA SER A 204 -15.04 -2.69 -5.74
C SER A 204 -15.23 -2.12 -7.16
N MET A 205 -14.99 -0.82 -7.35
CA MET A 205 -15.05 -0.20 -8.68
C MET A 205 -13.91 -0.64 -9.60
N CYS A 206 -12.68 -0.81 -9.11
CA CYS A 206 -11.61 -1.43 -9.90
C CYS A 206 -12.00 -2.84 -10.39
N GLN A 207 -12.63 -3.63 -9.53
CA GLN A 207 -13.13 -4.95 -9.92
C GLN A 207 -14.23 -4.85 -10.97
N PHE A 208 -15.21 -3.98 -10.77
CA PHE A 208 -16.28 -3.73 -11.73
C PHE A 208 -15.74 -3.33 -13.11
N ILE A 209 -14.79 -2.38 -13.16
CA ILE A 209 -14.17 -1.93 -14.42
C ILE A 209 -13.43 -3.09 -15.12
N LYS A 210 -12.76 -3.96 -14.35
CA LYS A 210 -12.08 -5.13 -14.89
C LYS A 210 -13.06 -6.11 -15.51
N GLU A 211 -14.14 -6.42 -14.81
CA GLU A 211 -15.15 -7.39 -15.23
C GLU A 211 -15.98 -6.88 -16.42
N ASN A 212 -16.21 -5.57 -16.51
CA ASN A 212 -17.02 -4.93 -17.55
C ASN A 212 -16.17 -4.21 -18.61
N LYS A 213 -14.88 -4.58 -18.74
CA LYS A 213 -13.94 -3.92 -19.66
C LYS A 213 -14.48 -3.83 -21.08
N ASP A 214 -15.09 -4.91 -21.59
CA ASP A 214 -15.56 -4.96 -22.98
C ASP A 214 -16.72 -4.01 -23.27
N GLU A 215 -17.52 -3.69 -22.26
CA GLU A 215 -18.62 -2.73 -22.35
C GLU A 215 -18.11 -1.28 -22.22
N LEU A 216 -17.09 -1.08 -21.37
CA LEU A 216 -16.57 0.25 -21.04
C LEU A 216 -15.47 0.75 -22.00
N LYS A 217 -14.81 -0.13 -22.76
CA LYS A 217 -13.68 0.24 -23.65
C LYS A 217 -14.03 1.21 -24.78
N ASN A 218 -15.31 1.40 -25.09
CA ASN A 218 -15.76 2.30 -26.16
C ASN A 218 -15.83 3.77 -25.71
N TYR A 219 -15.71 4.05 -24.41
CA TYR A 219 -15.60 5.39 -23.89
C TYR A 219 -14.14 5.85 -23.96
N ASP A 220 -13.90 6.96 -24.65
CA ASP A 220 -12.56 7.45 -24.95
C ASP A 220 -12.15 8.71 -24.17
N THR A 221 -13.07 9.31 -23.39
CA THR A 221 -12.80 10.48 -22.54
C THR A 221 -13.42 10.28 -21.16
N LEU A 222 -12.56 10.04 -20.16
CA LEU A 222 -12.95 9.72 -18.79
C LEU A 222 -12.80 10.94 -17.88
N LEU A 223 -13.76 11.15 -16.99
CA LEU A 223 -13.66 12.06 -15.84
C LEU A 223 -13.95 11.28 -14.56
N GLU A 224 -13.09 11.40 -13.56
CA GLU A 224 -13.36 10.92 -12.21
C GLU A 224 -13.59 12.09 -11.26
N LEU A 225 -14.69 12.05 -10.51
CA LEU A 225 -15.08 13.04 -9.50
C LEU A 225 -14.79 12.53 -8.10
N GLY A 226 -14.02 13.29 -7.31
CA GLY A 226 -13.60 12.87 -5.97
C GLY A 226 -12.58 11.73 -6.04
N SER A 227 -11.54 11.92 -6.85
CA SER A 227 -10.54 10.89 -7.15
C SER A 227 -9.69 10.46 -5.94
N GLY A 228 -9.55 11.31 -4.91
CA GLY A 228 -8.68 11.08 -3.77
C GLY A 228 -7.26 10.73 -4.18
N THR A 229 -6.82 9.49 -3.94
CA THR A 229 -5.52 8.99 -4.38
C THR A 229 -5.40 8.81 -5.91
N GLY A 230 -6.49 8.96 -6.67
CA GLY A 230 -6.56 8.68 -8.11
C GLY A 230 -6.69 7.20 -8.47
N LEU A 231 -6.89 6.34 -7.46
CA LEU A 231 -6.91 4.88 -7.58
C LEU A 231 -7.70 4.38 -8.79
N VAL A 232 -8.96 4.82 -8.89
CA VAL A 232 -9.91 4.23 -9.83
C VAL A 232 -9.73 4.80 -11.22
N GLY A 233 -9.56 6.11 -11.38
CA GLY A 233 -9.27 6.68 -12.68
C GLY A 233 -7.93 6.22 -13.26
N ILE A 234 -6.88 6.06 -12.44
CA ILE A 234 -5.61 5.45 -12.87
C ILE A 234 -5.85 4.00 -13.32
N TYR A 235 -6.56 3.20 -12.52
CA TYR A 235 -6.85 1.81 -12.88
C TYR A 235 -7.70 1.72 -14.17
N ALA A 236 -8.71 2.57 -14.30
CA ALA A 236 -9.57 2.68 -15.49
C ALA A 236 -8.75 3.05 -16.73
N ASN A 237 -7.85 4.04 -16.63
CA ASN A 237 -6.95 4.41 -17.71
C ASN A 237 -6.11 3.22 -18.18
N GLN A 238 -5.58 2.43 -17.24
CA GLN A 238 -4.71 1.30 -17.55
C GLN A 238 -5.47 0.08 -18.12
N VAL A 239 -6.74 -0.12 -17.73
CA VAL A 239 -7.60 -1.20 -18.20
C VAL A 239 -8.27 -0.87 -19.54
N LEU A 240 -8.83 0.35 -19.67
CA LEU A 240 -9.68 0.79 -20.77
C LEU A 240 -8.91 1.54 -21.87
N GLN A 241 -7.77 2.16 -21.53
CA GLN A 241 -6.93 2.93 -22.46
C GLN A 241 -7.70 4.05 -23.22
N PRO A 242 -8.45 4.91 -22.52
CA PRO A 242 -9.10 6.06 -23.14
C PRO A 242 -8.05 7.05 -23.70
N LYS A 243 -8.48 7.94 -24.59
CA LYS A 243 -7.62 9.02 -25.12
C LYS A 243 -7.26 10.03 -24.04
N GLU A 244 -8.20 10.34 -23.15
CA GLU A 244 -8.01 11.30 -22.06
C GLU A 244 -8.67 10.78 -20.78
N THR A 245 -8.05 11.09 -19.64
CA THR A 245 -8.51 10.75 -18.29
C THR A 245 -8.27 11.96 -17.40
N TYR A 246 -9.35 12.55 -16.91
CA TYR A 246 -9.31 13.66 -15.96
C TYR A 246 -9.56 13.11 -14.55
N LEU A 247 -8.60 13.27 -13.66
CA LEU A 247 -8.72 12.92 -12.25
C LEU A 247 -8.94 14.20 -11.47
N THR A 248 -10.04 14.28 -10.72
CA THR A 248 -10.46 15.55 -10.13
C THR A 248 -10.89 15.41 -8.69
N ASP A 249 -10.47 16.39 -7.88
CA ASP A 249 -10.81 16.49 -6.46
C ASP A 249 -10.53 17.92 -5.97
N LEU A 250 -10.71 18.16 -4.67
CA LEU A 250 -10.29 19.38 -3.99
C LEU A 250 -8.76 19.45 -3.87
N ALA A 251 -8.26 20.64 -3.53
CA ALA A 251 -6.83 20.94 -3.48
C ALA A 251 -6.00 20.01 -2.57
N ASP A 252 -6.59 19.40 -1.55
CA ASP A 252 -5.93 18.54 -0.57
C ASP A 252 -5.46 17.18 -1.15
N ALA A 253 -6.16 16.67 -2.16
CA ALA A 253 -5.87 15.41 -2.85
C ALA A 253 -4.92 15.55 -4.04
N LEU A 254 -4.80 16.75 -4.64
CA LEU A 254 -4.07 16.93 -5.89
C LEU A 254 -2.61 16.46 -5.83
N GLU A 255 -1.95 16.71 -4.71
CA GLU A 255 -0.54 16.33 -4.53
C GLU A 255 -0.37 14.80 -4.55
N ILE A 256 -1.13 14.05 -3.74
CA ILE A 256 -1.00 12.58 -3.70
C ILE A 256 -1.49 11.95 -5.01
N MET A 257 -2.51 12.53 -5.62
CA MET A 257 -3.03 12.10 -6.91
C MET A 257 -1.98 12.26 -8.00
N GLN A 258 -1.31 13.42 -8.07
CA GLN A 258 -0.22 13.64 -9.01
C GLN A 258 0.96 12.70 -8.74
N GLN A 259 1.33 12.48 -7.47
CA GLN A 259 2.36 11.50 -7.11
C GLN A 259 2.02 10.11 -7.67
N ASN A 260 0.75 9.70 -7.62
CA ASN A 260 0.33 8.40 -8.15
C ASN A 260 0.29 8.34 -9.67
N VAL A 261 -0.07 9.44 -10.34
CA VAL A 261 0.03 9.56 -11.80
C VAL A 261 1.49 9.49 -12.26
N ASP A 262 2.41 10.05 -11.49
CA ASP A 262 3.85 10.02 -11.79
C ASP A 262 4.49 8.63 -11.62
N LEU A 263 3.81 7.69 -10.93
CA LEU A 263 4.25 6.29 -10.83
C LEU A 263 3.93 5.48 -12.09
N MET A 264 3.12 6.00 -13.01
CA MET A 264 2.74 5.32 -14.24
C MET A 264 3.88 5.37 -15.26
N GLU A 265 4.08 4.28 -16.01
CA GLU A 265 5.06 4.26 -17.11
C GLU A 265 4.69 5.22 -18.26
N ASN A 266 3.39 5.45 -18.47
CA ASN A 266 2.86 6.40 -19.44
C ASN A 266 1.61 7.08 -18.86
N ASN A 267 1.74 8.38 -18.59
CA ASN A 267 0.69 9.23 -18.02
C ASN A 267 0.29 10.40 -18.94
N ASN A 268 0.71 10.41 -20.20
CA ASN A 268 0.46 11.53 -21.12
C ASN A 268 -1.04 11.81 -21.38
N SER A 269 -1.90 10.83 -21.11
CA SER A 269 -3.37 10.95 -21.24
C SER A 269 -4.08 11.15 -19.90
N VAL A 270 -3.35 11.34 -18.79
CA VAL A 270 -3.93 11.48 -17.45
C VAL A 270 -3.64 12.88 -16.91
N PHE A 271 -4.70 13.61 -16.56
CA PHE A 271 -4.64 14.99 -16.13
C PHE A 271 -5.22 15.13 -14.73
N VAL A 272 -4.40 15.60 -13.79
CA VAL A 272 -4.85 15.97 -12.44
C VAL A 272 -5.36 17.41 -12.45
N LYS A 273 -6.59 17.63 -12.00
CA LYS A 273 -7.24 18.94 -11.97
C LYS A 273 -8.00 19.17 -10.67
N GLU A 274 -8.00 20.41 -10.19
CA GLU A 274 -8.89 20.80 -9.11
C GLU A 274 -10.32 20.93 -9.64
N LEU A 275 -11.28 20.32 -8.94
CA LEU A 275 -12.70 20.45 -9.26
C LEU A 275 -13.55 20.42 -7.98
N SER A 276 -14.04 21.59 -7.56
CA SER A 276 -15.13 21.67 -6.60
C SER A 276 -16.46 21.36 -7.28
N TRP A 277 -17.27 20.50 -6.68
CA TRP A 277 -18.62 20.23 -7.18
C TRP A 277 -19.49 21.48 -7.04
N GLY A 278 -20.46 21.62 -7.96
CA GLY A 278 -21.34 22.78 -8.00
C GLY A 278 -22.30 22.74 -9.20
N SER A 279 -23.11 23.78 -9.33
CA SER A 279 -24.12 23.88 -10.39
C SER A 279 -23.59 24.38 -11.74
N GLU A 280 -22.37 24.91 -11.79
CA GLU A 280 -21.79 25.45 -13.02
C GLU A 280 -21.16 24.34 -13.85
N ARG A 281 -21.59 24.24 -15.12
CA ARG A 281 -21.01 23.30 -16.06
C ARG A 281 -19.67 23.82 -16.56
N GLN A 282 -18.64 22.98 -16.50
CA GLN A 282 -17.32 23.32 -16.99
C GLN A 282 -17.13 22.87 -18.43
N GLU A 283 -16.87 23.83 -19.32
CA GLU A 283 -16.73 23.58 -20.76
C GLU A 283 -15.52 22.68 -21.11
N GLU A 284 -14.51 22.62 -20.25
CA GLU A 284 -13.36 21.71 -20.39
C GLU A 284 -13.80 20.23 -20.49
N TYR A 285 -14.88 19.86 -19.80
CA TYR A 285 -15.37 18.48 -19.71
C TYR A 285 -16.55 18.17 -20.64
N LYS A 286 -16.87 19.04 -21.60
CA LYS A 286 -18.06 18.87 -22.47
C LYS A 286 -18.03 17.62 -23.35
N HIS A 287 -16.85 17.05 -23.58
CA HIS A 287 -16.62 15.86 -24.42
C HIS A 287 -16.47 14.57 -23.60
N VAL A 288 -16.50 14.64 -22.27
CA VAL A 288 -16.48 13.47 -21.40
C VAL A 288 -17.66 12.56 -21.73
N ASN A 289 -17.37 11.28 -21.96
CA ASN A 289 -18.37 10.26 -22.27
C ASN A 289 -18.42 9.12 -21.25
N LEU A 290 -17.49 9.10 -20.27
CA LEU A 290 -17.55 8.25 -19.09
C LEU A 290 -17.23 9.07 -17.83
N ILE A 291 -18.16 9.08 -16.87
CA ILE A 291 -17.95 9.69 -15.56
C ILE A 291 -17.86 8.56 -14.53
N LEU A 292 -16.77 8.54 -13.77
CA LEU A 292 -16.61 7.70 -12.59
C LEU A 292 -16.79 8.55 -11.34
N HIS A 293 -17.54 8.04 -10.37
CA HIS A 293 -17.73 8.70 -9.09
C HIS A 293 -17.91 7.66 -8.00
N LEU A 294 -17.21 7.89 -6.88
CA LEU A 294 -17.28 7.08 -5.68
C LEU A 294 -17.75 8.00 -4.56
N GLY A 295 -19.03 7.89 -4.22
CA GLY A 295 -19.61 8.73 -3.18
C GLY A 295 -19.22 8.23 -1.80
N LEU A 296 -18.59 9.11 -1.01
CA LEU A 296 -19.02 9.26 0.39
C LEU A 296 -20.36 9.99 0.33
N VAL A 297 -21.47 9.24 0.32
CA VAL A 297 -22.78 9.84 0.62
C VAL A 297 -22.77 10.12 2.11
N VAL A 298 -22.28 11.31 2.49
CA VAL A 298 -22.52 11.82 3.84
C VAL A 298 -24.00 12.19 3.86
N GLY A 299 -24.81 11.35 4.49
CA GLY A 299 -26.21 11.68 4.72
C GLY A 299 -26.27 12.96 5.56
N GLU A 300 -26.91 13.99 5.02
CA GLU A 300 -27.42 15.10 5.83
C GLU A 300 -28.61 14.63 6.69
#